data_AF-A0A925UMA0-F1
#
_entry.id   AF-A0A925UMA0-F1
#
_cell.length_a   1.000
_cell.length_b   1.000
_cell.length_c   1.000
_cell.angle_alpha   90.00
_cell.angle_beta   90.00
_cell.angle_gamma   90.00
#
_symmetry.space_group_name_H-M   'P 1'
#
loop_
_entity.id
_entity.type
_entity.pdbx_description
1 polymer ?
#
loop_
_entity_poly.entity_id
_entity_poly.type
_entity_poly.pdbx_seq_one_letter_code
_entity_poly.pdbx_strand_id
1 'polypeptide(L)'
;MTCIERIKKAYDINVMTNGFLAIATKGQFPTKLVLPSKNCRLYFMFGEEFKKTTIDELILKRKAIKITALNLYRIILEEKEFIKSIKAYDKFKFKGHQAV
;
A
#
# COMPACT_ATOMS: atom_id res chain seq x y z
N MET A 1 11.27 -12.93 -10.66
CA MET A 1 10.08 -12.18 -10.22
C MET A 1 10.43 -11.34 -9.01
N THR A 2 10.30 -10.01 -9.11
CA THR A 2 10.58 -9.06 -8.03
C THR A 2 9.47 -9.06 -6.97
N CYS A 3 9.74 -8.49 -5.79
CA CYS A 3 8.73 -8.28 -4.74
C CYS A 3 7.50 -7.52 -5.26
N ILE A 4 7.71 -6.60 -6.20
CA ILE A 4 6.67 -5.70 -6.74
C ILE A 4 5.77 -6.44 -7.71
N GLU A 5 6.35 -7.26 -8.58
CA GLU A 5 5.60 -8.10 -9.51
C GLU A 5 4.69 -9.07 -8.75
N ARG A 6 5.16 -9.62 -7.62
CA ARG A 6 4.31 -10.43 -6.73
C ARG A 6 3.12 -9.65 -6.19
N ILE A 7 3.37 -8.43 -5.70
CA ILE A 7 2.31 -7.56 -5.16
C ILE A 7 1.30 -7.23 -6.26
N LYS A 8 1.74 -6.74 -7.42
CA LYS A 8 0.86 -6.38 -8.55
C LYS A 8 0.08 -7.58 -9.11
N LYS A 9 0.59 -8.80 -8.96
CA LYS A 9 -0.11 -10.02 -9.38
C LYS A 9 -1.25 -10.40 -8.43
N ALA A 10 -1.06 -10.22 -7.12
CA ALA A 10 -1.99 -10.67 -6.09
C ALA A 10 -2.92 -9.57 -5.54
N TYR A 11 -2.60 -8.30 -5.78
CA TYR A 11 -3.33 -7.16 -5.23
C TYR A 11 -3.67 -6.14 -6.33
N ASP A 12 -4.89 -5.61 -6.25
CA ASP A 12 -5.32 -4.45 -7.01
C ASP A 12 -4.91 -3.19 -6.24
N ILE A 13 -4.14 -2.31 -6.90
CA ILE A 13 -3.61 -1.09 -6.29
C ILE A 13 -3.91 0.08 -7.20
N ASN A 14 -4.69 1.04 -6.70
CA ASN A 14 -5.12 2.22 -7.45
C ASN A 14 -4.85 3.50 -6.67
N VAL A 15 -4.43 4.55 -7.36
CA VAL A 15 -4.30 5.89 -6.77
C VAL A 15 -5.65 6.58 -6.81
N MET A 16 -6.11 7.04 -5.65
CA MET A 16 -7.33 7.82 -5.49
C MET A 16 -7.04 9.30 -5.76
N THR A 17 -8.06 10.05 -6.16
CA THR A 17 -7.96 11.50 -6.46
C THR A 17 -7.49 12.35 -5.27
N ASN A 18 -7.75 11.89 -4.05
CA ASN A 18 -7.29 12.51 -2.79
C ASN A 18 -5.89 12.05 -2.36
N GLY A 19 -5.14 11.35 -3.22
CA GLY A 19 -3.76 10.94 -2.97
C GLY A 19 -3.59 9.66 -2.13
N PHE A 20 -4.67 8.96 -1.78
CA PHE A 20 -4.59 7.66 -1.12
C PHE A 20 -4.31 6.54 -2.14
N LEU A 21 -3.66 5.47 -1.69
CA LEU A 21 -3.66 4.20 -2.40
C LEU A 21 -4.83 3.35 -1.90
N ALA A 22 -5.73 2.97 -2.80
CA ALA A 22 -6.70 1.92 -2.56
C ALA A 22 -6.05 0.58 -2.88
N ILE A 23 -6.01 -0.32 -1.89
CA ILE A 23 -5.37 -1.63 -1.99
C ILE A 23 -6.37 -2.71 -1.61
N ALA A 24 -6.58 -3.69 -2.48
CA ALA A 24 -7.31 -4.91 -2.14
C ALA A 24 -6.57 -6.14 -2.66
N THR A 25 -6.80 -7.29 -2.04
CA THR A 25 -6.50 -8.56 -2.69
C THR A 25 -7.29 -8.62 -3.99
N LYS A 26 -6.70 -9.20 -5.03
CA LYS A 26 -7.30 -9.20 -6.36
C LYS A 26 -8.69 -9.84 -6.34
N GLY A 27 -9.69 -9.12 -6.85
CA GLY A 27 -11.08 -9.57 -6.87
C GLY A 27 -11.81 -9.53 -5.51
N GLN A 28 -11.21 -8.94 -4.47
CA GLN A 28 -11.87 -8.75 -3.17
C GLN A 28 -12.28 -7.28 -2.95
N PHE A 29 -13.40 -7.11 -2.25
CA PHE A 29 -13.86 -5.83 -1.70
C PHE A 29 -14.17 -6.04 -0.21
N PRO A 30 -13.96 -5.03 0.67
CA PRO A 30 -13.61 -3.63 0.38
C PRO A 30 -12.10 -3.37 0.18
N THR A 31 -11.77 -2.25 -0.47
CA THR A 31 -10.39 -1.77 -0.60
C THR A 31 -9.94 -1.03 0.66
N LYS A 32 -8.69 -1.25 1.06
CA LYS A 32 -8.05 -0.51 2.15
C LYS A 32 -7.42 0.76 1.60
N LEU A 33 -7.81 1.91 2.16
CA LEU A 33 -7.18 3.18 1.85
C LEU A 33 -5.90 3.34 2.68
N VAL A 34 -4.80 3.61 2.01
CA VAL A 34 -3.48 3.82 2.61
C VAL A 34 -2.99 5.20 2.25
N LEU A 35 -2.59 5.96 3.26
CA LEU A 35 -1.99 7.28 3.10
C LEU A 35 -0.48 7.19 2.85
N PRO A 36 0.13 8.17 2.15
CA PRO A 36 1.56 8.16 1.90
C PRO A 36 2.34 8.51 3.17
N SER A 37 2.84 7.50 3.89
CA SER A 37 3.59 7.70 5.13
C SER A 37 4.78 6.76 5.28
N LYS A 38 5.86 7.28 5.87
CA LYS A 38 7.05 6.50 6.27
C LYS A 38 6.78 5.62 7.48
N ASN A 39 5.80 6.01 8.31
CA ASN A 39 5.47 5.34 9.56
C ASN A 39 4.39 4.26 9.38
N CYS A 40 3.62 4.33 8.29
CA CYS A 40 2.66 3.29 7.94
C CYS A 40 3.39 2.09 7.32
N ARG A 41 3.38 0.95 8.00
CA ARG A 41 3.95 -0.32 7.50
C ARG A 41 2.82 -1.19 6.94
N LEU A 42 3.05 -1.71 5.75
CA LEU A 42 2.16 -2.62 5.04
C LEU A 42 2.78 -4.01 4.97
N TYR A 43 1.93 -5.01 5.07
CA TYR A 43 2.29 -6.42 5.00
C TYR A 43 1.46 -7.07 3.91
N PHE A 44 2.10 -7.42 2.80
CA PHE A 44 1.48 -8.15 1.70
C PHE A 44 1.74 -9.63 1.90
N MET A 45 0.69 -10.42 2.04
CA MET A 45 0.77 -11.85 2.37
C MET A 45 0.39 -12.68 1.15
N PHE A 46 0.99 -13.87 1.01
CA PHE A 46 0.79 -14.76 -0.13
C PHE A 46 0.62 -16.22 0.37
N GLY A 47 -0.42 -16.91 -0.12
CA GLY A 47 -0.78 -18.28 0.28
C GLY A 47 -1.96 -18.36 1.26
N GLU A 48 -2.49 -19.55 1.50
CA GLU A 48 -3.85 -19.73 2.03
C GLU A 48 -3.98 -20.05 3.54
N GLU A 49 -2.93 -20.42 4.27
CA GLU A 49 -3.13 -20.88 5.65
C GLU A 49 -2.28 -20.15 6.69
N PHE A 50 -2.97 -19.34 7.48
CA PHE A 50 -2.54 -18.84 8.78
C PHE A 50 -3.03 -19.79 9.88
N LYS A 51 -2.41 -20.96 9.99
CA LYS A 51 -2.53 -21.78 11.18
C LYS A 51 -1.18 -21.75 11.89
N LYS A 52 -1.06 -20.82 12.86
CA LYS A 52 0.04 -20.70 13.86
C LYS A 52 1.37 -20.04 13.47
N THR A 53 1.50 -19.34 12.33
CA THR A 53 2.79 -18.68 11.94
C THR A 53 2.77 -17.17 12.22
N THR A 54 3.85 -16.63 12.80
CA THR A 54 4.02 -15.18 13.03
C THR A 54 4.35 -14.42 11.74
N ILE A 55 4.11 -13.10 11.70
CA ILE A 55 4.41 -12.27 10.52
C ILE A 55 5.91 -12.31 10.17
N ASP A 56 6.79 -12.30 11.17
CA ASP A 56 8.24 -12.33 10.94
C ASP A 56 8.70 -13.65 10.33
N GLU A 57 8.14 -14.78 10.78
CA GLU A 57 8.38 -16.08 10.14
C GLU A 57 7.88 -16.13 8.70
N LEU A 58 6.77 -15.45 8.39
CA LEU A 58 6.28 -15.37 7.00
C LEU A 58 7.17 -14.51 6.12
N ILE A 59 7.78 -13.46 6.66
CA ILE A 59 8.78 -12.66 5.96
C ILE A 59 10.03 -13.52 5.69
N LEU A 60 10.52 -14.24 6.69
CA LEU A 60 11.67 -15.16 6.56
C LEU A 60 11.39 -16.25 5.50
N LYS A 61 10.19 -16.82 5.51
CA LYS A 61 9.74 -17.82 4.52
C LYS A 61 9.36 -17.23 3.16
N ARG A 62 9.57 -15.92 2.94
CA ARG A 62 9.19 -15.19 1.71
C ARG A 62 7.71 -15.33 1.34
N LYS A 63 6.85 -15.58 2.34
CA LYS A 63 5.38 -15.64 2.24
C LYS A 63 4.73 -14.30 2.57
N ALA A 64 5.48 -13.35 3.11
CA ALA A 64 5.03 -11.97 3.28
C ALA A 64 6.10 -10.97 2.81
N ILE A 65 5.65 -9.80 2.34
CA ILE A 65 6.49 -8.65 2.02
C ILE A 65 6.10 -7.51 2.95
N LYS A 66 7.09 -7.00 3.69
CA LYS A 66 6.97 -5.80 4.52
C LYS A 66 7.49 -4.60 3.73
N ILE A 67 6.69 -3.55 3.65
CA ILE A 67 7.06 -2.30 2.97
C ILE A 67 6.39 -1.10 3.65
N THR A 68 7.04 0.06 3.67
CA THR A 68 6.37 1.29 4.12
C THR A 68 5.41 1.79 3.04
N ALA A 69 4.32 2.44 3.43
CA ALA A 69 3.38 3.02 2.48
C ALA A 69 4.10 3.98 1.53
N LEU A 70 4.96 4.88 2.02
CA LEU A 70 5.69 5.80 1.15
C LEU A 70 6.58 5.08 0.13
N ASN A 71 7.25 3.99 0.52
CA ASN A 71 8.07 3.23 -0.42
C ASN A 71 7.21 2.51 -1.45
N LEU A 72 6.04 2.00 -1.06
CA LEU A 72 5.08 1.41 -1.99
C LEU A 72 4.66 2.42 -3.07
N TYR A 73 4.36 3.67 -2.67
CA TYR A 73 4.05 4.74 -3.60
C TYR A 73 5.19 5.01 -4.59
N ARG A 74 6.42 5.21 -4.09
CA ARG A 74 7.61 5.45 -4.93
C ARG A 74 7.90 4.35 -5.93
N ILE A 75 7.49 3.13 -5.60
CA ILE A 75 7.79 1.94 -6.38
C ILE A 75 6.70 1.66 -7.43
N ILE A 76 5.43 1.92 -7.08
CA ILE A 76 4.31 1.65 -7.98
C ILE A 76 4.10 2.79 -8.96
N LEU A 77 4.41 4.02 -8.56
CA LEU A 77 4.19 5.22 -9.35
C LEU A 77 5.48 5.70 -9.99
N GLU A 78 5.35 6.22 -11.21
CA GLU A 78 6.38 7.07 -11.79
C GLU A 78 6.59 8.33 -10.94
N GLU A 79 7.77 8.94 -11.03
CA GLU A 79 8.16 10.07 -10.18
C GLU A 79 7.16 11.24 -10.23
N LYS A 80 6.65 11.57 -11.43
CA LYS A 80 5.65 12.64 -11.60
C LYS A 80 4.34 12.34 -10.87
N GLU A 81 3.84 11.12 -11.01
CA GLU A 81 2.59 10.69 -10.37
C GLU A 81 2.77 10.51 -8.87
N PHE A 82 3.94 10.07 -8.41
CA PHE A 82 4.31 10.06 -7.01
C PHE A 82 4.17 11.46 -6.39
N ILE A 83 4.85 12.46 -6.95
CA ILE A 83 4.82 13.85 -6.46
C ILE A 83 3.38 14.39 -6.47
N LYS A 84 2.63 14.12 -7.53
CA LYS A 84 1.22 14.54 -7.66
C LYS A 84 0.34 13.94 -6.57
N SER A 85 0.52 12.65 -6.28
CA SER A 85 -0.23 11.94 -5.25
C SER A 85 0.06 12.49 -3.84
N ILE A 86 1.33 12.77 -3.53
CA ILE A 86 1.71 13.42 -2.26
C ILE A 86 1.04 14.79 -2.12
N LYS A 87 1.13 15.63 -3.16
CA LYS A 87 0.48 16.97 -3.15
C LYS A 87 -1.03 16.89 -2.99
N ALA A 88 -1.68 15.91 -3.62
CA ALA A 88 -3.13 15.70 -3.49
C ALA A 88 -3.51 15.32 -2.06
N TYR A 89 -2.73 14.43 -1.43
CA TYR A 89 -2.94 14.05 -0.03
C TYR A 89 -2.69 15.22 0.93
N ASP A 90 -1.63 15.99 0.73
CA ASP A 90 -1.35 17.17 1.56
C ASP A 90 -2.52 18.16 1.47
N LYS A 91 -2.99 18.47 0.25
CA LYS A 91 -4.15 19.35 0.04
C LYS A 91 -5.41 18.81 0.73
N PHE A 92 -5.66 17.50 0.66
CA PHE A 92 -6.77 16.86 1.36
C PHE A 92 -6.65 17.01 2.88
N LYS A 93 -5.46 16.73 3.43
CA LYS A 93 -5.17 16.87 4.87
C LYS A 93 -5.40 18.31 5.33
N PHE A 94 -4.90 19.30 4.59
CA PHE A 94 -5.09 20.72 4.93
C PHE A 94 -6.57 21.13 4.90
N LYS A 95 -7.34 20.72 3.89
CA LYS A 95 -8.79 20.97 3.84
C LYS A 95 -9.52 20.35 5.03
N GLY A 96 -9.13 19.16 5.46
CA GLY A 96 -9.71 18.52 6.65
C GLY A 96 -9.42 19.26 7.96
N HIS A 97 -8.35 20.05 8.04
CA HIS A 97 -8.01 20.84 9.23
C HIS A 97 -8.65 22.24 9.25
N GLN A 98 -9.17 22.75 8.11
CA GLN A 98 -9.88 24.04 8.06
C GLN A 98 -11.38 23.93 8.36
N ALA A 99 -11.91 22.71 8.47
CA ALA A 99 -13.33 22.46 8.73
C ALA A 99 -13.63 22.20 10.23
N VAL A 100 -12.71 22.61 11.13
CA VAL A 100 -12.82 22.44 12.59
C VAL A 100 -12.69 23.78 13.28
#